data_AF-W7F1U3-F1
#
_entry.id   AF-W7F1U3-F1
#
_cell.length_a   1.000
_cell.length_b   1.000
_cell.length_c   1.000
_cell.angle_alpha   90.00
_cell.angle_beta   90.00
_cell.angle_gamma   90.00
#
_symmetry.space_group_name_H-M   'P 1'
#
loop_
_entity.id
_entity.type
_entity.pdbx_description
1 polymer ?
#
loop_
_entity_poly.entity_id
_entity_poly.type
_entity_poly.pdbx_seq_one_letter_code
_entity_poly.pdbx_strand_id
1 'polypeptide(L)'
;MKDDVIISDHEDDIIYEHDDIIRDHDDIIRDHDDDILDDNNNTQLKNNDIIINNNNKVITPFDYERLIASEKNKSAIWISYIAFYLEQNNLEEARKVAERALKTIDIHEIDEKLNIYLCYINMECLYGDKLNDIFKRALLCNNEKSIYLHTIHILKKNKKLTQLKDLCEEAIKKFKYSKKIWSCYLQILHNTFKDEEYAHNILLKSLHSLPKKKHLNMIINAARFEYKYSNKERGKTYFEKLIQEYPKRSDLWFTYLDIHINSLTKNENKEKIKLNLKELQFIRNIFERFLSYKFKPRVMKIIFTKWLLFEKSQGNMHSQKTVQEKAYKYVESLNALV
;
A
#
# COMPACT_ATOMS: atom_id res chain seq x y z
N MET A 1 -35.88 -6.50 66.53
CA MET A 1 -34.58 -6.99 66.01
C MET A 1 -34.82 -7.67 64.67
N LYS A 2 -34.92 -6.89 63.61
CA LYS A 2 -34.93 -7.30 62.21
C LYS A 2 -34.57 -6.03 61.43
N ASP A 3 -33.50 -6.11 60.65
CA ASP A 3 -33.25 -5.15 59.56
C ASP A 3 -33.23 -5.94 58.25
N ASP A 4 -33.74 -5.25 57.25
CA ASP A 4 -34.24 -5.73 55.97
C ASP A 4 -33.16 -6.13 54.97
N VAL A 5 -33.57 -6.80 53.89
CA VAL A 5 -33.61 -6.24 52.53
C VAL A 5 -33.95 -7.36 51.54
N ILE A 6 -35.07 -7.20 50.84
CA ILE A 6 -35.48 -7.94 49.65
C ILE A 6 -35.77 -6.91 48.55
N ILE A 7 -34.94 -6.97 47.49
CA ILE A 7 -35.21 -6.81 46.04
C ILE A 7 -35.89 -5.51 45.53
N SER A 8 -35.20 -4.78 44.63
CA SER A 8 -35.64 -4.61 43.22
C SER A 8 -34.67 -3.77 42.38
N ASP A 9 -34.44 -4.26 41.16
CA ASP A 9 -34.34 -3.54 39.88
C ASP A 9 -33.43 -2.31 39.74
N HIS A 10 -32.32 -2.49 39.02
CA HIS A 10 -31.88 -1.56 37.99
C HIS A 10 -31.14 -2.33 36.89
N GLU A 11 -31.88 -2.70 35.84
CA GLU A 11 -31.36 -2.76 34.48
C GLU A 11 -31.00 -1.33 34.02
N ASP A 12 -30.10 -1.27 33.04
CA ASP A 12 -29.68 -0.12 32.24
C ASP A 12 -28.81 0.94 32.93
N ASP A 13 -27.50 0.88 32.63
CA ASP A 13 -26.72 2.03 32.11
C ASP A 13 -25.23 1.72 32.15
N ILE A 14 -24.67 0.98 31.18
CA ILE A 14 -23.33 1.25 30.59
C ILE A 14 -23.30 0.66 29.17
N ILE A 15 -24.05 1.25 28.24
CA ILE A 15 -23.71 1.25 26.82
C ILE A 15 -23.36 2.70 26.48
N TYR A 16 -22.36 2.88 25.62
CA TYR A 16 -21.75 4.14 25.16
C TYR A 16 -20.58 4.64 26.01
N GLU A 17 -19.38 4.17 25.66
CA GLU A 17 -18.17 5.00 25.41
C GLU A 17 -16.98 4.05 25.14
N HIS A 18 -16.98 3.35 24.00
CA HIS A 18 -15.88 2.46 23.62
C HIS A 18 -15.35 2.64 22.18
N ASP A 19 -15.58 3.81 21.58
CA ASP A 19 -15.05 4.12 20.24
C ASP A 19 -13.85 5.08 20.22
N ASP A 20 -13.44 5.68 21.35
CA ASP A 20 -12.38 6.70 21.36
C ASP A 20 -10.98 6.21 21.78
N ILE A 21 -10.80 4.96 22.20
CA ILE A 21 -9.48 4.44 22.64
C ILE A 21 -8.72 3.72 21.51
N ILE A 22 -9.34 3.54 20.34
CA ILE A 22 -8.72 2.90 19.16
C ILE A 22 -7.97 3.93 18.28
N ARG A 23 -8.30 5.23 18.36
CA ARG A 23 -7.72 6.25 17.49
C ARG A 23 -6.21 6.45 17.64
N ASP A 24 -5.67 6.41 18.86
CA ASP A 24 -4.26 6.79 19.08
C ASP A 24 -3.25 5.67 18.79
N HIS A 25 -3.70 4.44 18.50
CA HIS A 25 -2.83 3.35 18.05
C HIS A 25 -2.96 3.05 16.55
N ASP A 26 -4.00 3.59 15.91
CA ASP A 26 -4.16 3.60 14.46
C ASP A 26 -3.19 4.58 13.79
N ASP A 27 -2.60 5.55 14.50
CA ASP A 27 -1.65 6.51 13.90
C ASP A 27 -0.22 5.96 13.67
N ILE A 28 0.04 4.70 14.06
CA ILE A 28 1.24 3.96 13.63
C ILE A 28 0.91 2.97 12.49
N ILE A 29 -0.38 2.78 12.20
CA ILE A 29 -0.91 1.85 11.18
C ILE A 29 -1.69 2.59 10.08
N ARG A 30 -1.86 3.92 10.20
CA ARG A 30 -2.25 4.80 9.11
C ARG A 30 -1.02 5.23 8.34
N ASP A 31 -1.17 5.12 7.02
CA ASP A 31 -0.28 5.59 5.97
C ASP A 31 0.96 4.72 5.73
N HIS A 32 0.81 3.75 4.82
CA HIS A 32 1.67 3.64 3.63
C HIS A 32 1.33 2.49 2.67
N ASP A 33 0.21 1.79 2.86
CA ASP A 33 -0.20 0.72 1.94
C ASP A 33 -1.18 1.14 0.82
N ASP A 34 -1.54 2.44 0.69
CA ASP A 34 -2.29 2.96 -0.48
C ASP A 34 -1.63 4.16 -1.22
N ASP A 35 -0.51 4.75 -0.75
CA ASP A 35 0.11 5.95 -1.38
C ASP A 35 1.42 5.71 -2.17
N ILE A 36 1.60 4.52 -2.73
CA ILE A 36 2.68 4.26 -3.70
C ILE A 36 2.08 4.35 -5.10
N LEU A 37 1.83 5.60 -5.50
CA LEU A 37 1.00 5.98 -6.66
C LEU A 37 -0.43 5.53 -6.41
N ASP A 38 -1.07 6.34 -5.58
CA ASP A 38 -2.50 6.50 -5.52
C ASP A 38 -3.12 6.16 -6.89
N ASP A 39 -4.03 5.19 -6.88
CA ASP A 39 -4.91 4.97 -8.03
C ASP A 39 -5.62 6.28 -8.39
N ASN A 40 -5.64 7.30 -7.50
CA ASN A 40 -6.06 8.69 -7.75
C ASN A 40 -5.35 9.41 -8.88
N ASN A 41 -4.15 9.07 -9.35
CA ASN A 41 -3.64 9.69 -10.58
C ASN A 41 -4.31 9.08 -11.82
N ASN A 42 -4.60 7.77 -11.79
CA ASN A 42 -5.38 7.10 -12.84
C ASN A 42 -6.90 7.31 -12.67
N THR A 43 -7.36 7.61 -11.47
CA THR A 43 -8.73 8.05 -11.16
C THR A 43 -8.88 9.57 -11.25
N GLN A 44 -7.83 10.37 -11.37
CA GLN A 44 -7.95 11.71 -11.97
C GLN A 44 -8.03 11.61 -13.50
N LEU A 45 -7.30 10.66 -14.10
CA LEU A 45 -7.46 10.32 -15.52
C LEU A 45 -8.80 9.63 -15.85
N LYS A 46 -9.48 9.01 -14.87
CA LYS A 46 -10.78 8.32 -15.04
C LYS A 46 -11.98 8.99 -14.36
N ASN A 47 -11.80 9.74 -13.27
CA ASN A 47 -12.84 10.43 -12.49
C ASN A 47 -12.73 11.96 -12.62
N ASN A 48 -12.02 12.47 -13.63
CA ASN A 48 -12.39 13.76 -14.20
C ASN A 48 -13.67 13.55 -15.02
N ASP A 49 -14.76 13.21 -14.33
CA ASP A 49 -16.11 13.45 -14.79
C ASP A 49 -16.25 14.96 -14.89
N ILE A 50 -15.74 15.53 -15.99
CA ILE A 50 -16.37 16.70 -16.54
C ILE A 50 -17.80 16.23 -16.77
N ILE A 51 -18.72 16.73 -15.95
CA ILE A 51 -20.17 16.61 -16.17
C ILE A 51 -20.44 17.35 -17.48
N ILE A 52 -20.11 16.70 -18.60
CA ILE A 52 -20.61 17.04 -19.91
C ILE A 52 -21.98 16.39 -19.91
N ASN A 53 -23.00 17.17 -19.54
CA ASN A 53 -24.40 16.77 -19.51
C ASN A 53 -24.71 15.71 -20.58
N ASN A 54 -25.01 14.50 -20.10
CA ASN A 54 -25.42 13.33 -20.87
C ASN A 54 -26.76 13.59 -21.59
N ASN A 55 -26.71 14.37 -22.65
CA ASN A 55 -27.81 14.55 -23.60
C ASN A 55 -27.30 14.16 -24.99
N ASN A 56 -27.08 12.87 -25.28
CA ASN A 56 -26.95 12.28 -26.63
C ASN A 56 -26.33 13.19 -27.72
N LYS A 57 -25.27 13.93 -27.40
CA LYS A 57 -24.62 14.86 -28.31
C LYS A 57 -23.30 14.25 -28.68
N VAL A 58 -23.12 13.96 -29.96
CA VAL A 58 -21.81 13.60 -30.51
C VAL A 58 -20.89 14.78 -30.21
N ILE A 59 -19.96 14.60 -29.28
CA ILE A 59 -18.99 15.64 -28.90
C ILE A 59 -18.08 15.84 -30.11
N THR A 60 -17.99 17.08 -30.57
CA THR A 60 -17.16 17.42 -31.73
C THR A 60 -15.84 18.04 -31.28
N PRO A 61 -14.78 18.03 -32.12
CA PRO A 61 -13.56 18.80 -31.86
C PRO A 61 -13.85 20.26 -31.50
N PHE A 62 -14.88 20.86 -32.11
CA PHE A 62 -15.29 22.24 -31.86
C PHE A 62 -15.79 22.47 -30.42
N ASP A 63 -16.43 21.48 -29.79
CA ASP A 63 -16.85 21.59 -28.40
C ASP A 63 -15.65 21.63 -27.44
N TYR A 64 -14.61 20.85 -27.72
CA TYR A 64 -13.35 20.90 -26.96
C TYR A 64 -12.61 22.22 -27.17
N GLU A 65 -12.54 22.74 -28.40
CA GLU A 65 -11.94 24.05 -28.66
C GLU A 65 -12.65 25.17 -27.89
N ARG A 66 -13.99 25.12 -27.81
CA ARG A 66 -14.76 26.09 -26.99
C ARG A 66 -14.42 26.00 -25.51
N LEU A 67 -14.28 24.80 -24.96
CA LEU A 67 -13.92 24.58 -23.55
C LEU A 67 -12.48 25.04 -23.25
N ILE A 68 -11.55 24.77 -24.17
CA ILE A 68 -10.15 25.23 -24.06
C ILE A 68 -10.08 26.76 -24.12
N ALA A 69 -10.92 27.40 -24.93
CA ALA A 69 -10.98 28.86 -24.99
C ALA A 69 -11.42 29.50 -23.66
N SER A 70 -12.30 28.85 -22.91
CA SER A 70 -12.69 29.32 -21.57
C SER A 70 -11.67 28.97 -20.48
N GLU A 71 -11.15 27.73 -20.48
CA GLU A 71 -10.39 27.17 -19.36
C GLU A 71 -9.11 26.47 -19.83
N LYS A 72 -8.22 27.22 -20.50
CA LYS A 72 -7.01 26.70 -21.15
C LYS A 72 -6.02 25.96 -20.25
N ASN A 73 -6.02 26.21 -18.94
CA ASN A 73 -5.05 25.63 -18.00
C ASN A 73 -5.49 24.26 -17.45
N LYS A 74 -6.77 23.89 -17.56
CA LYS A 74 -7.25 22.62 -17.00
C LYS A 74 -6.82 21.44 -17.88
N SER A 75 -5.90 20.62 -17.37
CA SER A 75 -5.39 19.43 -18.07
C SER A 75 -6.48 18.41 -18.38
N ALA A 76 -7.53 18.34 -17.55
CA ALA A 76 -8.68 17.45 -17.75
C ALA A 76 -9.31 17.59 -19.14
N ILE A 77 -9.53 18.82 -19.59
CA ILE A 77 -10.15 19.11 -20.89
C ILE A 77 -9.24 18.64 -22.04
N TRP A 78 -7.94 18.93 -21.92
CA TRP A 78 -6.94 18.49 -22.89
C TRP A 78 -6.82 16.97 -22.96
N ILE A 79 -6.84 16.29 -21.81
CA ILE A 79 -6.77 14.84 -21.71
C ILE A 79 -8.00 14.19 -22.35
N SER A 80 -9.21 14.70 -22.09
CA SER A 80 -10.43 14.23 -22.75
C SER A 80 -10.36 14.43 -24.27
N TYR A 81 -9.78 15.54 -24.73
CA TYR A 81 -9.62 15.80 -26.15
C TYR A 81 -8.59 14.85 -26.81
N ILE A 82 -7.49 14.53 -26.10
CA ILE A 82 -6.53 13.49 -26.54
C ILE A 82 -7.23 12.13 -26.61
N ALA A 83 -7.99 11.76 -25.58
CA ALA A 83 -8.71 10.48 -25.53
C ALA A 83 -9.69 10.31 -26.70
N PHE A 84 -10.42 11.37 -27.06
CA PHE A 84 -11.32 11.38 -28.23
C PHE A 84 -10.61 11.00 -29.54
N TYR A 85 -9.39 11.51 -29.78
CA TYR A 85 -8.62 11.11 -30.97
C TYR A 85 -8.03 9.71 -30.86
N LEU A 86 -7.69 9.25 -29.65
CA LEU A 86 -7.24 7.87 -29.43
C LEU A 86 -8.36 6.86 -29.70
N GLU A 87 -9.61 7.16 -29.33
CA GLU A 87 -10.78 6.32 -29.64
C GLU A 87 -11.02 6.16 -31.14
N GLN A 88 -10.62 7.17 -31.93
CA GLN A 88 -10.68 7.13 -33.40
C GLN A 88 -9.43 6.50 -34.04
N ASN A 89 -8.52 5.93 -33.23
CA ASN A 89 -7.21 5.45 -33.66
C ASN A 89 -6.36 6.51 -34.38
N ASN A 90 -6.61 7.80 -34.14
CA ASN A 90 -5.86 8.90 -34.73
C ASN A 90 -4.76 9.38 -33.76
N LEU A 91 -3.68 8.59 -33.69
CA LEU A 91 -2.56 8.89 -32.80
C LEU A 91 -1.83 10.19 -33.16
N GLU A 92 -1.78 10.55 -34.44
CA GLU A 92 -1.05 11.74 -34.89
C GLU A 92 -1.75 13.03 -34.46
N GLU A 93 -3.08 13.09 -34.56
CA GLU A 93 -3.84 14.23 -34.03
C GLU A 93 -3.80 14.27 -32.50
N ALA A 94 -3.85 13.11 -31.83
CA ALA A 94 -3.66 13.06 -30.37
C ALA A 94 -2.31 13.66 -29.93
N ARG A 95 -1.22 13.38 -30.66
CA ARG A 95 0.11 13.98 -30.42
C ARG A 95 0.08 15.49 -30.63
N LYS A 96 -0.57 15.98 -31.69
CA LYS A 96 -0.70 17.43 -31.95
C LYS A 96 -1.43 18.13 -30.82
N VAL A 97 -2.52 17.55 -30.31
CA VAL A 97 -3.25 18.09 -29.15
C VAL A 97 -2.39 18.09 -27.90
N ALA A 98 -1.66 17.01 -27.60
CA ALA A 98 -0.76 16.94 -26.45
C ALA A 98 0.37 17.99 -26.51
N GLU A 99 1.01 18.17 -27.67
CA GLU A 99 2.03 19.22 -27.87
C GLU A 99 1.44 20.62 -27.75
N ARG A 100 0.20 20.81 -28.22
CA ARG A 100 -0.51 22.09 -28.08
C ARG A 100 -0.83 22.37 -26.62
N ALA A 101 -1.28 21.38 -25.86
CA ALA A 101 -1.54 21.50 -24.42
C ALA A 101 -0.27 21.93 -23.68
N LEU A 102 0.86 21.27 -23.92
CA LEU A 102 2.15 21.61 -23.29
C LEU A 102 2.64 23.03 -23.58
N LYS A 103 2.33 23.56 -24.77
CA LYS A 103 2.64 24.94 -25.16
C LYS A 103 1.66 25.97 -24.61
N THR A 104 0.39 25.60 -24.48
CA THR A 104 -0.70 26.54 -24.15
C THR A 104 -0.89 26.72 -22.65
N ILE A 105 -0.74 25.63 -21.88
CA ILE A 105 -0.83 25.68 -20.41
C ILE A 105 0.31 26.54 -19.87
N ASP A 106 -0.02 27.36 -18.87
CA ASP A 106 0.96 28.23 -18.20
C ASP A 106 2.12 27.41 -17.62
N ILE A 107 3.32 27.99 -17.59
CA ILE A 107 4.52 27.40 -17.01
C ILE A 107 4.40 27.32 -15.47
N HIS A 108 3.62 28.22 -14.86
CA HIS A 108 3.37 28.20 -13.41
C HIS A 108 2.46 27.05 -12.97
N GLU A 109 1.63 26.52 -13.87
CA GLU A 109 0.75 25.37 -13.61
C GLU A 109 1.50 24.05 -13.81
N ILE A 110 2.43 23.78 -12.87
CA ILE A 110 3.33 22.61 -12.91
C ILE A 110 2.53 21.31 -12.88
N ASP A 111 1.50 21.23 -12.05
CA ASP A 111 0.69 20.01 -11.88
C ASP A 111 -0.15 19.71 -13.13
N GLU A 112 -0.71 20.74 -13.76
CA GLU A 112 -1.47 20.60 -15.00
C GLU A 112 -0.56 20.13 -16.16
N LYS A 113 0.65 20.69 -16.27
CA LYS A 113 1.63 20.21 -17.26
C LYS A 113 2.10 18.79 -16.97
N LEU A 114 2.32 18.46 -15.71
CA LEU A 114 2.66 17.11 -15.29
C LEU A 114 1.59 16.12 -15.80
N ASN A 115 0.31 16.41 -15.56
CA ASN A 115 -0.80 15.57 -16.01
C ASN A 115 -0.79 15.32 -17.52
N ILE A 116 -0.49 16.35 -18.32
CA ILE A 116 -0.33 16.20 -19.78
C ILE A 116 0.85 15.29 -20.12
N TYR A 117 2.02 15.46 -19.47
CA TYR A 117 3.15 14.55 -19.69
C TYR A 117 2.83 13.11 -19.30
N LEU A 118 2.14 12.88 -18.18
CA LEU A 118 1.72 11.54 -17.76
C LEU A 118 0.76 10.91 -18.77
N CYS A 119 -0.21 11.67 -19.27
CA CYS A 119 -1.11 11.25 -20.35
C CYS A 119 -0.34 10.93 -21.64
N TYR A 120 0.62 11.78 -22.02
CA TYR A 120 1.42 11.60 -23.23
C TYR A 120 2.30 10.33 -23.14
N ILE A 121 2.93 10.06 -21.99
CA ILE A 121 3.67 8.83 -21.75
C ILE A 121 2.73 7.61 -21.82
N ASN A 122 1.50 7.70 -21.28
CA ASN A 122 0.50 6.62 -21.35
C ASN A 122 0.18 6.27 -22.81
N MET A 123 -0.16 7.27 -23.63
CA MET A 123 -0.53 7.05 -25.03
C MET A 123 0.63 6.51 -25.87
N GLU A 124 1.85 7.04 -25.71
CA GLU A 124 3.02 6.53 -26.44
C GLU A 124 3.40 5.13 -25.98
N CYS A 125 3.20 4.79 -24.70
CA CYS A 125 3.47 3.44 -24.24
C CYS A 125 2.47 2.42 -24.79
N LEU A 126 1.21 2.82 -25.01
CA LEU A 126 0.15 1.92 -25.51
C LEU A 126 0.16 1.79 -27.03
N TYR A 127 0.18 2.92 -27.73
CA TYR A 127 -0.11 3.00 -29.17
C TYR A 127 1.07 3.46 -30.01
N GLY A 128 2.09 4.03 -29.38
CA GLY A 128 3.18 4.73 -30.06
C GLY A 128 4.56 4.09 -29.91
N ASP A 129 5.52 4.82 -30.44
CA ASP A 129 6.93 4.47 -30.59
C ASP A 129 7.87 5.53 -29.98
N LYS A 130 7.36 6.72 -29.66
CA LYS A 130 8.17 7.88 -29.19
C LYS A 130 8.28 7.98 -27.67
N LEU A 131 8.04 6.87 -26.96
CA LEU A 131 8.03 6.83 -25.50
C LEU A 131 9.32 7.39 -24.89
N ASN A 132 10.49 7.01 -25.41
CA ASN A 132 11.79 7.43 -24.88
C ASN A 132 12.02 8.95 -25.03
N ASP A 133 11.55 9.54 -26.12
CA ASP A 133 11.73 10.97 -26.38
C ASP A 133 10.86 11.81 -25.46
N ILE A 134 9.59 11.40 -25.30
CA ILE A 134 8.66 12.05 -24.37
C ILE A 134 9.12 11.86 -22.93
N PHE A 135 9.60 10.66 -22.57
CA PHE A 135 10.16 10.38 -21.25
C PHE A 135 11.33 11.32 -20.93
N LYS A 136 12.32 11.44 -21.84
CA LYS A 136 13.45 12.37 -21.66
C LYS A 136 13.01 13.82 -21.52
N ARG A 137 12.03 14.27 -22.31
CA ARG A 137 11.46 15.63 -22.20
C ARG A 137 10.75 15.83 -20.86
N ALA A 138 9.97 14.85 -20.40
CA ALA A 138 9.26 14.92 -19.14
C ALA A 138 10.22 15.01 -17.94
N LEU A 139 11.38 14.34 -18.00
CA LEU A 139 12.41 14.42 -16.96
C LEU A 139 13.03 15.82 -16.82
N LEU A 140 13.11 16.61 -17.90
CA LEU A 140 13.69 17.95 -17.86
C LEU A 140 12.76 18.98 -17.20
N CYS A 141 11.45 18.80 -17.35
CA CYS A 141 10.45 19.79 -16.92
C CYS A 141 9.83 19.46 -15.56
N ASN A 142 9.90 18.20 -15.11
CA ASN A 142 9.15 17.71 -13.94
C ASN A 142 10.06 17.04 -12.92
N ASN A 143 9.49 16.68 -11.77
CA ASN A 143 10.18 15.85 -10.79
C ASN A 143 10.52 14.48 -11.39
N GLU A 144 11.82 14.25 -11.63
CA GLU A 144 12.32 13.05 -12.26
C GLU A 144 11.79 11.76 -11.61
N LYS A 145 11.80 11.69 -10.27
CA LYS A 145 11.38 10.50 -9.54
C LYS A 145 9.91 10.14 -9.81
N SER A 146 9.04 11.15 -9.92
CA SER A 146 7.62 10.94 -10.22
C SER A 146 7.45 10.33 -11.61
N ILE A 147 8.15 10.87 -12.60
CA ILE A 147 8.12 10.40 -13.99
C ILE A 147 8.66 8.97 -14.13
N TYR A 148 9.77 8.62 -13.44
CA TYR A 148 10.26 7.23 -13.42
C TYR A 148 9.21 6.28 -12.83
N LEU A 149 8.63 6.61 -11.67
CA LEU A 149 7.64 5.74 -11.03
C LEU A 149 6.38 5.56 -11.89
N HIS A 150 5.88 6.63 -12.52
CA HIS A 150 4.74 6.56 -13.42
C HIS A 150 5.05 5.71 -14.66
N THR A 151 6.19 5.93 -15.30
CA THR A 151 6.61 5.18 -16.49
C THR A 151 6.78 3.69 -16.17
N ILE A 152 7.37 3.35 -15.02
CA ILE A 152 7.46 1.98 -14.51
C ILE A 152 6.07 1.36 -14.34
N HIS A 153 5.11 2.09 -13.75
CA HIS A 153 3.75 1.61 -13.57
C HIS A 153 3.06 1.32 -14.91
N ILE A 154 3.17 2.20 -15.90
CA ILE A 154 2.58 2.00 -17.24
C ILE A 154 3.22 0.79 -17.94
N LEU A 155 4.56 0.71 -17.94
CA LEU A 155 5.27 -0.40 -18.58
C LEU A 155 4.87 -1.74 -17.96
N LYS A 156 4.67 -1.78 -16.63
CA LYS A 156 4.13 -2.93 -15.92
C LYS A 156 2.72 -3.29 -16.39
N LYS A 157 1.82 -2.30 -16.48
CA LYS A 157 0.43 -2.50 -16.95
C LYS A 157 0.37 -3.02 -18.38
N ASN A 158 1.24 -2.51 -19.24
CA ASN A 158 1.32 -2.87 -20.66
C ASN A 158 2.18 -4.11 -20.94
N LYS A 159 2.66 -4.80 -19.89
CA LYS A 159 3.47 -6.03 -19.97
C LYS A 159 4.75 -5.89 -20.83
N LYS A 160 5.31 -4.69 -20.93
CA LYS A 160 6.59 -4.43 -21.63
C LYS A 160 7.78 -4.77 -20.72
N LEU A 161 8.01 -6.07 -20.51
CA LEU A 161 8.89 -6.57 -19.45
C LEU A 161 10.37 -6.20 -19.60
N THR A 162 10.91 -6.22 -20.82
CA THR A 162 12.32 -5.89 -21.06
C THR A 162 12.62 -4.44 -20.71
N GLN A 163 11.85 -3.51 -21.30
CA GLN A 163 11.94 -2.07 -21.02
C GLN A 163 11.69 -1.75 -19.54
N LEU A 164 10.76 -2.46 -18.90
CA LEU A 164 10.48 -2.31 -17.48
C LEU A 164 11.71 -2.65 -16.62
N LYS A 165 12.40 -3.76 -16.91
CA LYS A 165 13.59 -4.19 -16.16
C LYS A 165 14.71 -3.16 -16.31
N ASP A 166 14.99 -2.74 -17.55
CA ASP A 166 16.05 -1.78 -17.86
C ASP A 166 15.80 -0.43 -17.14
N LEU A 167 14.56 0.07 -17.21
CA LEU A 167 14.18 1.33 -16.55
C LEU A 167 14.29 1.23 -15.02
N CYS A 168 13.92 0.09 -14.43
CA CYS A 168 14.07 -0.11 -12.99
C CYS A 168 15.54 -0.16 -12.57
N GLU A 169 16.41 -0.80 -13.37
CA GLU A 169 17.85 -0.85 -13.11
C GLU A 169 18.50 0.53 -13.23
N GLU A 170 18.06 1.35 -14.19
CA GLU A 170 18.46 2.75 -14.29
C GLU A 170 17.97 3.56 -13.08
N ALA A 171 16.71 3.38 -12.68
CA ALA A 171 16.11 4.09 -11.55
C ALA A 171 16.83 3.81 -10.22
N ILE A 172 17.20 2.56 -9.93
CA ILE A 172 17.96 2.24 -8.70
C ILE A 172 19.38 2.82 -8.74
N LYS A 173 20.01 2.93 -9.92
CA LYS A 173 21.33 3.55 -10.08
C LYS A 173 21.26 5.07 -9.91
N LYS A 174 20.19 5.71 -10.38
CA LYS A 174 20.01 7.17 -10.26
C LYS A 174 19.57 7.56 -8.84
N PHE A 175 18.64 6.81 -8.26
CA PHE A 175 18.02 7.13 -6.97
C PHE A 175 18.40 6.14 -5.85
N LYS A 176 19.70 5.86 -5.70
CA LYS A 176 20.26 4.86 -4.77
C LYS A 176 19.78 5.00 -3.32
N TYR A 177 19.46 6.22 -2.87
CA TYR A 177 19.05 6.51 -1.49
C TYR A 177 17.52 6.48 -1.26
N SER A 178 16.73 6.24 -2.32
CA SER A 178 15.27 6.28 -2.30
C SER A 178 14.67 4.91 -2.03
N LYS A 179 14.19 4.68 -0.79
CA LYS A 179 13.47 3.45 -0.40
C LYS A 179 12.31 3.13 -1.36
N LYS A 180 11.54 4.15 -1.79
CA LYS A 180 10.34 3.96 -2.64
C LYS A 180 10.68 3.27 -3.96
N ILE A 181 11.81 3.60 -4.57
CA ILE A 181 12.22 3.00 -5.86
C ILE A 181 12.69 1.55 -5.66
N TRP A 182 13.51 1.30 -4.65
CA TRP A 182 13.92 -0.08 -4.33
C TRP A 182 12.73 -0.97 -3.97
N SER A 183 11.78 -0.49 -3.15
CA SER A 183 10.56 -1.26 -2.84
C SER A 183 9.69 -1.48 -4.06
N CYS A 184 9.55 -0.50 -4.95
CA CYS A 184 8.82 -0.64 -6.20
C CYS A 184 9.46 -1.72 -7.09
N TYR A 185 10.79 -1.70 -7.23
CA TYR A 185 11.49 -2.70 -8.04
C TYR A 185 11.37 -4.11 -7.45
N LEU A 186 11.54 -4.26 -6.14
CA LEU A 186 11.33 -5.54 -5.45
C LEU A 186 9.91 -6.08 -5.68
N GLN A 187 8.89 -5.23 -5.55
CA GLN A 187 7.51 -5.62 -5.82
C GLN A 187 7.32 -6.12 -7.26
N ILE A 188 7.93 -5.45 -8.24
CA ILE A 188 7.87 -5.85 -9.66
C ILE A 188 8.59 -7.18 -9.88
N LEU A 189 9.74 -7.39 -9.26
CA LEU A 189 10.47 -8.66 -9.37
C LEU A 189 9.64 -9.83 -8.85
N HIS A 190 9.05 -9.70 -7.66
CA HIS A 190 8.21 -10.75 -7.09
C HIS A 190 6.91 -10.98 -7.88
N ASN A 191 6.21 -9.90 -8.27
CA ASN A 191 4.90 -10.02 -8.91
C ASN A 191 4.97 -10.38 -10.40
N THR A 192 5.93 -9.81 -11.14
CA THR A 192 5.95 -9.86 -12.60
C THR A 192 6.99 -10.84 -13.12
N PHE A 193 8.20 -10.84 -12.56
CA PHE A 193 9.28 -11.71 -13.04
C PHE A 193 9.36 -13.04 -12.30
N LYS A 194 8.84 -13.12 -11.06
CA LYS A 194 8.87 -14.30 -10.18
C LYS A 194 10.29 -14.86 -9.97
N ASP A 195 11.29 -14.00 -10.04
CA ASP A 195 12.70 -14.35 -9.83
C ASP A 195 13.09 -14.04 -8.37
N GLU A 196 12.98 -15.07 -7.53
CA GLU A 196 13.19 -14.96 -6.08
C GLU A 196 14.66 -14.73 -5.71
N GLU A 197 15.58 -15.37 -6.45
CA GLU A 197 17.01 -15.25 -6.19
C GLU A 197 17.49 -13.84 -6.54
N TYR A 198 17.07 -13.33 -7.70
CA TYR A 198 17.39 -11.98 -8.10
C TYR A 198 16.75 -10.94 -7.18
N ALA A 199 15.49 -11.14 -6.75
CA ALA A 199 14.86 -10.25 -5.78
C ALA A 199 15.64 -10.17 -4.46
N HIS A 200 16.15 -11.31 -3.96
CA HIS A 200 17.03 -11.32 -2.79
C HIS A 200 18.34 -10.55 -3.02
N ASN A 201 18.98 -10.74 -4.17
CA ASN A 201 20.19 -10.00 -4.52
C ASN A 201 19.94 -8.48 -4.61
N ILE A 202 18.79 -8.06 -5.14
CA ILE A 202 18.37 -6.65 -5.15
C ILE A 202 18.12 -6.13 -3.74
N LEU A 203 17.51 -6.92 -2.85
CA LEU A 203 17.37 -6.55 -1.45
C LEU A 203 18.73 -6.28 -0.81
N LEU A 204 19.72 -7.17 -0.98
CA LEU A 204 21.07 -6.96 -0.47
C LEU A 204 21.72 -5.69 -1.03
N LYS A 205 21.62 -5.44 -2.34
CA LYS A 205 22.10 -4.20 -2.97
C LYS A 205 21.43 -2.95 -2.40
N SER A 206 20.13 -3.04 -2.10
CA SER A 206 19.39 -1.93 -1.49
C SER A 206 19.90 -1.63 -0.08
N LEU A 207 20.24 -2.64 0.72
CA LEU A 207 20.80 -2.47 2.06
C LEU A 207 22.22 -1.87 2.02
N HIS A 208 23.03 -2.21 1.02
CA HIS A 208 24.32 -1.55 0.81
C HIS A 208 24.18 -0.06 0.43
N SER A 209 23.15 0.29 -0.34
CA SER A 209 22.97 1.66 -0.86
C SER A 209 22.22 2.57 0.12
N LEU A 210 21.30 2.03 0.91
CA LEU A 210 20.43 2.80 1.79
C LEU A 210 21.09 3.09 3.15
N PRO A 211 20.74 4.21 3.80
CA PRO A 211 21.13 4.47 5.18
C PRO A 211 20.55 3.43 6.15
N LYS A 212 21.30 3.09 7.22
CA LYS A 212 20.89 2.10 8.25
C LYS A 212 19.48 2.33 8.81
N LYS A 213 19.07 3.58 9.00
CA LYS A 213 17.73 3.96 9.48
C LYS A 213 16.58 3.41 8.61
N LYS A 214 16.85 3.17 7.31
CA LYS A 214 15.85 2.67 6.35
C LYS A 214 15.90 1.14 6.17
N HIS A 215 16.92 0.45 6.71
CA HIS A 215 17.14 -0.98 6.50
C HIS A 215 15.98 -1.82 7.06
N LEU A 216 15.58 -1.56 8.30
CA LEU A 216 14.48 -2.30 8.93
C LEU A 216 13.21 -2.24 8.08
N ASN A 217 12.79 -1.04 7.68
CA ASN A 217 11.59 -0.86 6.87
C ASN A 217 11.73 -1.49 5.48
N MET A 218 12.94 -1.59 4.93
CA MET A 218 13.18 -2.29 3.67
C MET A 218 13.03 -3.81 3.83
N ILE A 219 13.58 -4.38 4.90
CA ILE A 219 13.47 -5.83 5.17
C ILE A 219 12.01 -6.20 5.47
N ILE A 220 11.28 -5.37 6.21
CA ILE A 220 9.83 -5.56 6.43
C ILE A 220 9.07 -5.56 5.10
N ASN A 221 9.36 -4.60 4.21
CA ASN A 221 8.75 -4.56 2.88
C ASN A 221 9.08 -5.80 2.05
N ALA A 222 10.33 -6.26 2.07
CA ALA A 222 10.73 -7.49 1.38
C ALA A 222 9.97 -8.70 1.94
N ALA A 223 9.90 -8.85 3.27
CA ALA A 223 9.14 -9.92 3.89
C ALA A 223 7.65 -9.88 3.51
N ARG A 224 7.03 -8.69 3.50
CA ARG A 224 5.66 -8.51 3.00
C ARG A 224 5.49 -9.02 1.56
N PHE A 225 6.45 -8.73 0.67
CA PHE A 225 6.39 -9.21 -0.71
C PHE A 225 6.57 -10.72 -0.83
N GLU A 226 7.45 -11.34 -0.04
CA GLU A 226 7.59 -12.80 0.01
C GLU A 226 6.27 -13.47 0.42
N TYR A 227 5.59 -12.94 1.44
CA TYR A 227 4.29 -13.46 1.88
C TYR A 227 3.20 -13.35 0.82
N LYS A 228 3.24 -12.30 0.00
CA LYS A 228 2.18 -11.99 -0.97
C LYS A 228 2.36 -12.71 -2.30
N TYR A 229 3.59 -12.84 -2.78
CA TYR A 229 3.86 -13.21 -4.18
C TYR A 229 4.72 -14.46 -4.36
N SER A 230 5.41 -14.90 -3.31
CA SER A 230 6.45 -15.94 -3.39
C SER A 230 6.28 -16.92 -2.24
N ASN A 231 7.34 -17.18 -1.46
CA ASN A 231 7.37 -18.23 -0.46
C ASN A 231 7.16 -17.67 0.96
N LYS A 232 6.04 -18.05 1.58
CA LYS A 232 5.70 -17.70 2.97
C LYS A 232 6.79 -18.12 3.97
N GLU A 233 7.52 -19.21 3.74
CA GLU A 233 8.63 -19.64 4.62
C GLU A 233 9.81 -18.68 4.59
N ARG A 234 10.10 -18.07 3.43
CA ARG A 234 11.15 -17.06 3.30
C ARG A 234 10.75 -15.76 4.01
N GLY A 235 9.49 -15.36 3.85
CA GLY A 235 8.88 -14.27 4.61
C GLY A 235 8.98 -14.49 6.13
N LYS A 236 8.63 -15.69 6.61
CA LYS A 236 8.81 -16.08 8.02
C LYS A 236 10.27 -15.94 8.45
N THR A 237 11.20 -16.46 7.66
CA THR A 237 12.64 -16.41 7.97
C THR A 237 13.14 -14.97 8.12
N TYR A 238 12.67 -14.03 7.31
CA TYR A 238 13.02 -12.61 7.48
C TYR A 238 12.47 -12.04 8.80
N PHE A 239 11.20 -12.27 9.13
CA PHE A 239 10.65 -11.76 10.39
C PHE A 239 11.27 -12.43 11.62
N GLU A 240 11.56 -13.73 11.58
CA GLU A 240 12.23 -14.42 12.68
C GLU A 240 13.63 -13.85 12.93
N LYS A 241 14.40 -13.55 11.87
CA LYS A 241 15.68 -12.84 11.98
C LYS A 241 15.51 -11.45 12.58
N LEU A 242 14.51 -10.69 12.12
CA LEU A 242 14.25 -9.35 12.64
C LEU A 242 13.85 -9.38 14.13
N ILE A 243 13.06 -10.36 14.56
CA ILE A 243 12.65 -10.53 15.95
C ILE A 243 13.84 -10.93 16.83
N GLN A 244 14.74 -11.76 16.32
CA GLN A 244 15.97 -12.13 17.01
C GLN A 244 16.89 -10.91 17.23
N GLU A 245 16.97 -10.01 16.24
CA GLU A 245 17.79 -8.80 16.33
C GLU A 245 17.13 -7.69 17.17
N TYR A 246 15.81 -7.52 17.07
CA TYR A 246 15.04 -6.45 17.72
C TYR A 246 13.87 -6.97 18.57
N PRO A 247 14.11 -7.82 19.59
CA PRO A 247 13.03 -8.50 20.33
C PRO A 247 12.13 -7.55 21.14
N LYS A 248 12.64 -6.38 21.55
CA LYS A 248 11.90 -5.38 22.35
C LYS A 248 11.02 -4.45 21.52
N ARG A 249 10.98 -4.60 20.19
CA ARG A 249 10.27 -3.70 19.28
C ARG A 249 8.87 -4.24 18.98
N SER A 250 7.86 -3.79 19.71
CA SER A 250 6.50 -4.37 19.67
C SER A 250 5.80 -4.24 18.31
N ASP A 251 6.03 -3.15 17.58
CA ASP A 251 5.50 -2.90 16.23
C ASP A 251 5.90 -4.00 15.23
N LEU A 252 7.12 -4.53 15.34
CA LEU A 252 7.60 -5.63 14.49
C LEU A 252 6.82 -6.92 14.74
N TRP A 253 6.57 -7.25 16.01
CA TRP A 253 5.76 -8.42 16.37
C TRP A 253 4.33 -8.31 15.88
N PHE A 254 3.72 -7.12 16.02
CA PHE A 254 2.37 -6.87 15.52
C PHE A 254 2.32 -7.04 14.01
N THR A 255 3.25 -6.40 13.28
CA THR A 255 3.38 -6.50 11.83
C THR A 255 3.55 -7.95 11.38
N TYR A 256 4.42 -8.72 12.07
CA TYR A 256 4.65 -10.12 11.76
C TYR A 256 3.37 -10.95 11.93
N LEU A 257 2.70 -10.81 13.07
CA LEU A 257 1.44 -11.51 13.35
C LEU A 257 0.35 -11.14 12.34
N ASP A 258 0.19 -9.86 12.00
CA ASP A 258 -0.82 -9.42 11.03
C ASP A 258 -0.57 -10.00 9.66
N ILE A 259 0.65 -9.88 9.14
CA ILE A 259 0.99 -10.41 7.83
C ILE A 259 0.83 -11.93 7.83
N HIS A 260 1.32 -12.62 8.87
CA HIS A 260 1.26 -14.06 8.91
C HIS A 260 -0.18 -14.57 9.00
N ILE A 261 -1.01 -14.05 9.92
CA ILE A 261 -2.42 -14.41 10.05
C ILE A 261 -3.19 -14.07 8.77
N ASN A 262 -3.03 -12.87 8.22
CA ASN A 262 -3.71 -12.49 6.97
C ASN A 262 -3.32 -13.42 5.82
N SER A 263 -2.04 -13.78 5.69
CA SER A 263 -1.57 -14.67 4.62
C SER A 263 -2.12 -16.09 4.70
N LEU A 264 -2.59 -16.53 5.87
CA LEU A 264 -3.14 -17.88 6.06
C LEU A 264 -4.67 -17.90 6.08
N THR A 265 -5.30 -16.83 6.56
CA THR A 265 -6.76 -16.75 6.73
C THR A 265 -7.50 -16.16 5.55
N LYS A 266 -6.84 -15.36 4.70
CA LYS A 266 -7.44 -14.69 3.54
C LYS A 266 -6.86 -15.26 2.26
N ASN A 267 -7.70 -15.87 1.43
CA ASN A 267 -7.35 -16.15 0.02
C ASN A 267 -7.45 -14.88 -0.84
N GLU A 268 -7.03 -14.96 -2.11
CA GLU A 268 -7.18 -13.88 -3.09
C GLU A 268 -8.62 -13.33 -3.17
N ASN A 269 -9.62 -14.17 -2.88
CA ASN A 269 -11.05 -13.82 -2.84
C ASN A 269 -11.55 -13.29 -1.47
N LYS A 270 -10.65 -13.05 -0.50
CA LYS A 270 -10.97 -12.63 0.88
C LYS A 270 -11.86 -13.59 1.68
N GLU A 271 -12.04 -14.82 1.21
CA GLU A 271 -12.76 -15.85 1.94
C GLU A 271 -11.97 -16.32 3.16
N LYS A 272 -12.67 -16.53 4.27
CA LYS A 272 -12.08 -16.98 5.53
C LYS A 272 -11.76 -18.47 5.44
N ILE A 273 -10.48 -18.80 5.49
CA ILE A 273 -10.01 -20.17 5.56
C ILE A 273 -9.87 -20.58 7.02
N LYS A 274 -10.31 -21.81 7.33
CA LYS A 274 -10.05 -22.42 8.63
C LYS A 274 -8.63 -22.98 8.66
N LEU A 275 -7.84 -22.54 9.62
CA LEU A 275 -6.43 -22.91 9.72
C LEU A 275 -6.22 -24.36 10.15
N ASN A 276 -5.13 -24.96 9.68
CA ASN A 276 -4.71 -26.28 10.13
C ASN A 276 -4.10 -26.22 11.54
N LEU A 277 -4.10 -27.35 12.25
CA LEU A 277 -3.62 -27.42 13.64
C LEU A 277 -2.17 -26.93 13.79
N LYS A 278 -1.29 -27.26 12.84
CA LYS A 278 0.12 -26.81 12.85
C LYS A 278 0.25 -25.29 12.73
N GLU A 279 -0.56 -24.66 11.90
CA GLU A 279 -0.56 -23.22 11.66
C GLU A 279 -1.10 -22.46 12.87
N LEU A 280 -2.18 -22.96 13.46
CA LEU A 280 -2.72 -22.45 14.73
C LEU A 280 -1.67 -22.50 15.83
N GLN A 281 -0.97 -23.63 15.96
CA GLN A 281 0.05 -23.81 16.99
C GLN A 281 1.27 -22.91 16.77
N PHE A 282 1.65 -22.67 15.51
CA PHE A 282 2.71 -21.73 15.17
C PHE A 282 2.35 -20.29 15.55
N ILE A 283 1.14 -19.82 15.21
CA ILE A 283 0.68 -18.47 15.59
C ILE A 283 0.60 -18.32 17.11
N ARG A 284 0.05 -19.33 17.81
CA ARG A 284 0.03 -19.36 19.28
C ARG A 284 1.44 -19.26 19.84
N ASN A 285 2.41 -19.99 19.29
CA ASN A 285 3.80 -19.92 19.75
C ASN A 285 4.41 -18.51 19.57
N ILE A 286 4.05 -17.77 18.52
CA ILE A 286 4.49 -16.36 18.38
C ILE A 286 3.91 -15.50 19.50
N PHE A 287 2.63 -15.68 19.84
CA PHE A 287 2.01 -14.98 20.97
C PHE A 287 2.67 -15.34 22.31
N GLU A 288 2.94 -16.62 22.58
CA GLU A 288 3.64 -17.05 23.79
C GLU A 288 5.06 -16.45 23.88
N ARG A 289 5.79 -16.45 22.76
CA ARG A 289 7.11 -15.82 22.68
C ARG A 289 7.03 -14.33 22.95
N PHE A 290 6.00 -13.65 22.45
CA PHE A 290 5.79 -12.23 22.76
C PHE A 290 5.63 -12.01 24.27
N LEU A 291 4.85 -12.85 24.96
CA LEU A 291 4.64 -12.76 26.40
C LEU A 291 5.91 -13.00 27.23
N SER A 292 6.89 -13.74 26.68
CA SER A 292 8.18 -13.96 27.37
C SER A 292 9.00 -12.68 27.53
N TYR A 293 8.71 -11.64 26.72
CA TYR A 293 9.38 -10.34 26.80
C TYR A 293 8.57 -9.34 27.63
N LYS A 294 9.29 -8.49 28.38
CA LYS A 294 8.68 -7.43 29.19
C LYS A 294 8.32 -6.23 28.31
N PHE A 295 7.02 -6.00 28.09
CA PHE A 295 6.47 -4.83 27.40
C PHE A 295 5.67 -3.93 28.33
N LYS A 296 5.36 -2.71 27.88
CA LYS A 296 4.49 -1.78 28.62
C LYS A 296 3.06 -2.34 28.73
N PRO A 297 2.31 -2.08 29.81
CA PRO A 297 0.95 -2.59 29.99
C PRO A 297 0.00 -2.27 28.82
N ARG A 298 0.12 -1.08 28.21
CA ARG A 298 -0.67 -0.70 27.02
C ARG A 298 -0.45 -1.67 25.84
N VAL A 299 0.80 -2.03 25.58
CA VAL A 299 1.18 -2.97 24.51
C VAL A 299 0.68 -4.39 24.83
N MET A 300 0.77 -4.78 26.10
CA MET A 300 0.27 -6.09 26.55
C MET A 300 -1.25 -6.21 26.44
N LYS A 301 -2.00 -5.14 26.73
CA LYS A 301 -3.44 -5.10 26.47
C LYS A 301 -3.75 -5.37 25.00
N ILE A 302 -3.04 -4.70 24.08
CA ILE A 302 -3.24 -4.86 22.62
C ILE A 302 -2.95 -6.29 22.17
N ILE A 303 -1.85 -6.91 22.62
CA ILE A 303 -1.54 -8.29 22.21
C ILE A 303 -2.57 -9.29 22.73
N PHE A 304 -3.07 -9.14 23.96
CA PHE A 304 -4.10 -10.02 24.52
C PHE A 304 -5.43 -9.85 23.78
N THR A 305 -5.84 -8.61 23.48
CA THR A 305 -7.03 -8.35 22.66
C THR A 305 -6.90 -9.00 21.29
N LYS A 306 -5.74 -8.85 20.62
CA LYS A 306 -5.48 -9.43 19.31
C LYS A 306 -5.49 -10.96 19.33
N TRP A 307 -4.90 -11.58 20.34
CA TRP A 307 -4.91 -13.03 20.50
C TRP A 307 -6.32 -13.55 20.75
N LEU A 308 -7.11 -12.87 21.59
CA LEU A 308 -8.49 -13.25 21.82
C LEU A 308 -9.34 -13.14 20.55
N LEU A 309 -9.16 -12.08 19.76
CA LEU A 309 -9.83 -11.94 18.45
C LEU A 309 -9.43 -13.06 17.49
N PHE A 310 -8.15 -13.44 17.46
CA PHE A 310 -7.68 -14.57 16.67
C PHE A 310 -8.36 -15.88 17.09
N GLU A 311 -8.38 -16.22 18.38
CA GLU A 311 -9.01 -17.44 18.89
C GLU A 311 -10.54 -17.44 18.76
N LYS A 312 -11.19 -16.27 18.75
CA LYS A 312 -12.61 -16.13 18.39
C LYS A 312 -12.87 -16.48 16.92
N SER A 313 -11.96 -16.09 16.04
CA SER A 313 -12.13 -16.31 14.60
C SER A 313 -11.73 -17.72 14.14
N GLN A 314 -10.70 -18.31 14.74
CA GLN A 314 -10.04 -19.54 14.25
C GLN A 314 -9.91 -20.64 15.31
N GLY A 315 -10.12 -20.30 16.59
CA GLY A 315 -9.88 -21.18 17.73
C GLY A 315 -11.16 -21.81 18.29
N ASN A 316 -11.05 -22.28 19.53
CA ASN A 316 -12.11 -22.95 20.27
C ASN A 316 -12.40 -22.20 21.58
N MET A 317 -13.53 -22.50 22.23
CA MET A 317 -13.88 -21.89 23.52
C MET A 317 -12.82 -22.11 24.61
N HIS A 318 -12.16 -23.29 24.60
CA HIS A 318 -11.09 -23.57 25.54
C HIS A 318 -9.86 -22.67 25.33
N SER A 319 -9.44 -22.44 24.07
CA SER A 319 -8.28 -21.58 23.79
C SER A 319 -8.58 -20.10 24.05
N GLN A 320 -9.83 -19.67 23.94
CA GLN A 320 -10.22 -18.32 24.37
C GLN A 320 -10.12 -18.15 25.89
N LYS A 321 -10.58 -19.14 26.66
CA LYS A 321 -10.47 -19.12 28.13
C LYS A 321 -9.01 -19.10 28.59
N THR A 322 -8.13 -19.89 27.97
CA THR A 322 -6.70 -19.88 28.34
C THR A 322 -6.03 -18.53 28.07
N VAL A 323 -6.41 -17.83 27.00
CA VAL A 323 -5.92 -16.46 26.73
C VAL A 323 -6.43 -15.47 27.78
N GLN A 324 -7.70 -15.57 28.19
CA GLN A 324 -8.27 -14.74 29.25
C GLN A 324 -7.58 -14.99 30.59
N GLU A 325 -7.37 -16.24 30.99
CA GLU A 325 -6.65 -16.60 32.21
C GLU A 325 -5.23 -16.04 32.22
N LYS A 326 -4.53 -16.06 31.08
CA LYS A 326 -3.18 -15.47 30.95
C LYS A 326 -3.21 -13.95 31.10
N ALA A 327 -4.22 -13.28 30.54
CA ALA A 327 -4.40 -11.85 30.70
C ALA A 327 -4.68 -11.47 32.15
N TYR A 328 -5.53 -12.23 32.86
CA TYR A 328 -5.80 -12.02 34.29
C TYR A 328 -4.54 -12.19 35.14
N LYS A 329 -3.80 -13.29 34.96
CA LYS A 329 -2.53 -13.52 35.68
C LYS A 329 -1.51 -12.41 35.44
N TYR A 330 -1.47 -11.85 34.23
CA TYR A 330 -0.61 -10.72 33.92
C TYR A 330 -1.01 -9.46 34.68
N VAL A 331 -2.32 -9.14 34.74
CA VAL A 331 -2.83 -7.98 35.50
C VAL A 331 -2.59 -8.16 37.01
N GLU A 332 -2.80 -9.35 37.56
CA GLU A 332 -2.48 -9.67 38.95
C GLU A 332 -0.99 -9.46 39.25
N SER A 333 -0.11 -9.91 38.35
CA SER A 333 1.34 -9.71 38.50
C SER A 333 1.75 -8.24 38.47
N LEU A 334 1.04 -7.40 37.71
CA LEU A 334 1.27 -5.95 37.70
C LEU A 334 0.80 -5.31 39.01
N ASN A 335 -0.36 -5.70 39.52
CA ASN A 335 -0.92 -5.17 40.76
C ASN A 335 -0.12 -5.59 41.99
N ALA A 336 0.55 -6.75 41.96
CA ALA A 336 1.45 -7.20 43.03
C ALA A 336 2.84 -6.53 43.01
N LEU A 337 3.18 -5.80 41.95
CA LEU A 337 4.44 -5.06 41.78
C LEU A 337 4.29 -3.56 42.11
N VAL A 338 3.06 -3.08 42.29
CA VAL A 338 2.71 -1.75 42.80
C VAL A 338 2.54 -1.86 44.31
#